data_AF-A0A7S3D6E3-F1
#
_entry.id   AF-A0A7S3D6E3-F1
#
_cell.length_a   1.000
_cell.length_b   1.000
_cell.length_c   1.000
_cell.angle_alpha   90.00
_cell.angle_beta   90.00
_cell.angle_gamma   90.00
#
_symmetry.space_group_name_H-M   'P 1'
#
loop_
_entity.id
_entity.type
_entity.pdbx_description
1 polymer ?
#
loop_
_entity_poly.entity_id
_entity_poly.type
_entity_poly.pdbx_seq_one_letter_code
_entity_poly.pdbx_strand_id
1 'polypeptide(L)'
;ELSSCGPTLRFESRFESGNLRAASRISEYEYDLCLRNDINTQCHTQWFFFRIRGLKQGHSYMFNIVNLRKPGSQFNEGMQPVLFSTKCANRGEPGWRRVGKDVCYFENHLKDAFSIEKKSFLYTLSFTIESNFDPDDHVFLSYCYPFTYTDCARHLKSIVKEKKRADVVQRSTLCHTLCGNPVDLLRITAPSGGEERRKKAIVVTGRVHPGETVASWMMKGFIDFITSESRIAVLLRRLFEFYVVPMLNPDGVINGNHRCSLAGVDLNRQYLHPEQKLHPTIFHTKNMVKDIQKDREVLMVIDLHGHSRKKNIFIYGNALDSAPSNTVTERTFPFMLSRISNVFSFQDCCFKVQKAKESAARVVYWKELGIPYSYTIESSFCSCSTGPMKDVLFTPEHLETLGGRELCEALLDFCNPDSLTVAVRELEIYMSDHADKAGDSDLDEDGQGQREKGSRKKIDKKKKLVGGKKKLVSKKKKEIKII
;
A
#
# COMPACT_ATOMS: atom_id res chain seq x y z
N GLU A 1 21.60 -50.85 -0.99
CA GLU A 1 20.41 -50.06 -1.37
C GLU A 1 20.87 -48.64 -1.66
N LEU A 2 20.85 -48.24 -2.93
CA LEU A 2 21.22 -46.88 -3.33
C LEU A 2 20.16 -45.91 -2.84
N SER A 3 20.61 -44.96 -2.02
CA SER A 3 19.86 -43.87 -1.39
C SER A 3 18.69 -43.36 -2.24
N SER A 4 17.46 -43.56 -1.77
CA SER A 4 16.30 -42.87 -2.31
C SER A 4 16.51 -41.37 -2.08
N CYS A 5 16.88 -40.64 -3.14
CA CYS A 5 16.85 -39.18 -3.12
C CYS A 5 15.47 -38.76 -2.60
N GLY A 6 15.40 -38.06 -1.47
CA GLY A 6 14.11 -37.73 -0.83
C GLY A 6 13.19 -36.91 -1.75
N PRO A 7 11.96 -36.57 -1.32
CA PRO A 7 10.98 -35.94 -2.19
C PRO A 7 11.54 -34.68 -2.87
N THR A 8 11.66 -34.70 -4.19
CA THR A 8 12.02 -33.53 -4.98
C THR A 8 10.74 -32.74 -5.26
N LEU A 9 10.55 -31.63 -4.56
CA LEU A 9 9.42 -30.74 -4.78
C LEU A 9 9.51 -30.09 -6.16
N ARG A 10 8.36 -29.92 -6.82
CA ARG A 10 8.28 -29.20 -8.10
C ARG A 10 7.62 -27.84 -7.88
N PHE A 11 8.37 -26.79 -8.19
CA PHE A 11 7.91 -25.40 -8.09
C PHE A 11 7.48 -24.86 -9.45
N GLU A 12 6.43 -24.03 -9.47
CA GLU A 12 5.94 -23.34 -10.67
C GLU A 12 5.47 -21.93 -10.31
N SER A 13 5.75 -20.96 -11.17
CA SER A 13 5.35 -19.55 -11.00
C SER A 13 4.98 -18.88 -12.33
N ARG A 14 4.94 -19.63 -13.45
CA ARG A 14 4.52 -19.14 -14.79
C ARG A 14 3.00 -19.11 -14.92
N PHE A 15 2.37 -18.33 -14.06
CA PHE A 15 0.96 -18.01 -14.09
C PHE A 15 0.76 -16.57 -13.63
N GLU A 16 -0.44 -16.03 -13.80
CA GLU A 16 -0.76 -14.66 -13.44
C GLU A 16 -0.41 -14.33 -11.98
N SER A 17 0.28 -13.21 -11.76
CA SER A 17 0.78 -12.78 -10.45
C SER A 17 1.82 -13.71 -9.80
N GLY A 18 2.25 -14.78 -10.47
CA GLY A 18 3.25 -15.70 -9.95
C GLY A 18 4.63 -15.04 -9.80
N ASN A 19 5.29 -15.26 -8.66
CA ASN A 19 6.66 -14.83 -8.43
C ASN A 19 7.43 -15.85 -7.58
N LEU A 20 8.33 -16.55 -8.26
CA LEU A 20 9.44 -17.33 -7.71
C LEU A 20 10.44 -17.52 -8.86
N ARG A 21 11.72 -17.24 -8.62
CA ARG A 21 12.79 -17.39 -9.62
C ARG A 21 13.42 -18.77 -9.59
N ALA A 22 13.76 -19.24 -8.39
CA ALA A 22 14.48 -20.50 -8.19
C ALA A 22 14.17 -21.09 -6.81
N ALA A 23 14.32 -22.40 -6.70
CA ALA A 23 14.26 -23.15 -5.46
C ALA A 23 15.43 -24.13 -5.41
N SER A 24 16.21 -24.06 -4.34
CA SER A 24 17.38 -24.91 -4.08
C SER A 24 17.08 -25.77 -2.86
N ARG A 25 17.17 -27.09 -3.02
CA ARG A 25 16.99 -28.01 -1.90
C ARG A 25 18.26 -28.00 -1.03
N ILE A 26 18.11 -27.69 0.25
CA ILE A 26 19.22 -27.59 1.21
C ILE A 26 19.34 -28.88 2.04
N SER A 27 18.19 -29.44 2.46
CA SER A 27 18.13 -30.71 3.18
C SER A 27 16.93 -31.54 2.70
N GLU A 28 16.59 -32.62 3.40
CA GLU A 28 15.52 -33.51 2.94
C GLU A 28 14.17 -32.77 2.80
N TYR A 29 13.88 -31.85 3.72
CA TYR A 29 12.62 -31.10 3.81
C TYR A 29 12.81 -29.57 3.86
N GLU A 30 13.99 -29.07 3.47
CA GLU A 30 14.32 -27.64 3.53
C GLU A 30 14.71 -27.10 2.15
N TYR A 31 14.18 -25.92 1.82
CA TYR A 31 14.39 -25.26 0.54
C TYR A 31 14.70 -23.77 0.70
N ASP A 32 15.79 -23.34 0.07
CA ASP A 32 16.08 -21.93 -0.16
C ASP A 32 15.40 -21.48 -1.45
N LEU A 33 14.63 -20.41 -1.35
CA LEU A 33 13.81 -19.82 -2.40
C LEU A 33 14.35 -18.43 -2.74
N CYS A 34 14.42 -18.14 -4.04
CA CYS A 34 14.83 -16.84 -4.54
C CYS A 34 13.71 -16.25 -5.38
N LEU A 35 13.30 -15.01 -5.07
CA LEU A 35 12.27 -14.27 -5.81
C LEU A 35 12.86 -13.53 -7.01
N ARG A 36 11.99 -13.16 -7.96
CA ARG A 36 12.33 -12.19 -8.99
C ARG A 36 12.17 -10.78 -8.42
N ASN A 37 13.05 -9.87 -8.84
CA ASN A 37 12.78 -8.45 -8.66
C ASN A 37 11.64 -8.04 -9.59
N ASP A 38 11.00 -6.91 -9.28
CA ASP A 38 10.04 -6.28 -10.18
C ASP A 38 10.69 -6.05 -11.54
N ILE A 39 9.90 -6.29 -12.60
CA ILE A 39 10.36 -6.12 -13.99
C ILE A 39 10.97 -4.73 -14.18
N ASN A 40 12.11 -4.69 -14.87
CA ASN A 40 12.88 -3.48 -15.16
C ASN A 40 13.41 -2.75 -13.91
N THR A 41 13.52 -3.44 -12.78
CA THR A 41 14.13 -2.92 -11.55
C THR A 41 15.26 -3.82 -11.06
N GLN A 42 16.12 -3.26 -10.20
CA GLN A 42 17.22 -4.00 -9.58
C GLN A 42 17.03 -4.24 -8.08
N CYS A 43 15.99 -3.67 -7.45
CA CYS A 43 15.88 -3.63 -5.98
C CYS A 43 14.51 -3.96 -5.39
N HIS A 44 13.42 -3.83 -6.14
CA HIS A 44 12.10 -4.08 -5.59
C HIS A 44 11.80 -5.58 -5.60
N THR A 45 11.70 -6.19 -4.42
CA THR A 45 11.28 -7.59 -4.26
C THR A 45 10.67 -7.79 -2.88
N GLN A 46 9.51 -8.46 -2.82
CA GLN A 46 8.81 -8.79 -1.57
C GLN A 46 7.66 -9.79 -1.83
N TRP A 47 6.92 -9.57 -2.92
CA TRP A 47 5.80 -10.41 -3.32
C TRP A 47 6.27 -11.80 -3.77
N PHE A 48 5.66 -12.84 -3.21
CA PHE A 48 5.81 -14.21 -3.68
C PHE A 48 4.44 -14.84 -3.91
N PHE A 49 4.37 -15.64 -4.97
CA PHE A 49 3.21 -16.47 -5.28
C PHE A 49 3.65 -17.60 -6.19
N PHE A 50 3.59 -18.84 -5.70
CA PHE A 50 4.07 -19.99 -6.44
C PHE A 50 3.31 -21.25 -6.05
N ARG A 51 3.38 -22.25 -6.92
CA ARG A 51 2.76 -23.56 -6.75
C ARG A 51 3.82 -24.60 -6.47
N ILE A 52 3.54 -25.49 -5.53
CA ILE A 52 4.33 -26.65 -5.15
C ILE A 52 3.55 -27.93 -5.51
N ARG A 53 4.26 -28.96 -5.97
CA ARG A 53 3.80 -30.35 -6.00
C ARG A 53 4.85 -31.27 -5.38
N GLY A 54 4.42 -32.47 -4.96
CA GLY A 54 5.31 -33.49 -4.39
C GLY A 54 5.47 -33.40 -2.87
N LEU A 55 4.64 -32.60 -2.20
CA LEU A 55 4.58 -32.56 -0.74
C LEU A 55 4.11 -33.92 -0.22
N LYS A 56 4.90 -34.57 0.64
CA LYS A 56 4.55 -35.84 1.26
C LYS A 56 3.72 -35.58 2.51
N GLN A 57 2.69 -36.39 2.72
CA GLN A 57 1.87 -36.35 3.92
C GLN A 57 2.71 -36.66 5.18
N GLY A 58 2.39 -36.02 6.30
CA GLY A 58 3.02 -36.26 7.61
C GLY A 58 4.41 -35.64 7.78
N HIS A 59 4.86 -34.79 6.86
CA HIS A 59 6.17 -34.16 6.91
C HIS A 59 6.07 -32.64 7.02
N SER A 60 7.05 -32.02 7.67
CA SER A 60 7.18 -30.57 7.80
C SER A 60 8.23 -30.05 6.83
N TYR A 61 7.86 -29.09 6.00
CA TYR A 61 8.74 -28.48 5.00
C TYR A 61 9.10 -27.05 5.43
N MET A 62 10.40 -26.76 5.53
CA MET A 62 10.90 -25.42 5.80
C MET A 62 11.26 -24.70 4.50
N PHE A 63 10.75 -23.49 4.33
CA PHE A 63 11.03 -22.64 3.19
C PHE A 63 11.71 -21.35 3.64
N ASN A 64 12.86 -21.04 3.06
CA ASN A 64 13.64 -19.84 3.32
C ASN A 64 13.63 -18.93 2.08
N ILE A 65 12.96 -17.78 2.09
CA ILE A 65 13.07 -16.79 1.01
C ILE A 65 14.25 -15.87 1.31
N VAL A 66 15.36 -16.02 0.58
CA VAL A 66 16.68 -15.51 1.02
C VAL A 66 17.10 -14.15 0.44
N ASN A 67 16.36 -13.59 -0.51
CA ASN A 67 16.78 -12.40 -1.25
C ASN A 67 15.93 -11.15 -0.99
N LEU A 68 15.31 -11.05 0.18
CA LEU A 68 14.51 -9.89 0.59
C LEU A 68 15.44 -8.73 0.99
N ARG A 69 14.94 -7.49 0.94
CA ARG A 69 15.77 -6.28 1.17
C ARG A 69 15.26 -5.36 2.26
N LYS A 70 14.02 -5.54 2.70
CA LYS A 70 13.45 -4.65 3.70
C LYS A 70 14.04 -5.01 5.06
N PRO A 71 14.54 -4.06 5.86
CA PRO A 71 15.12 -4.40 7.16
C PRO A 71 14.09 -4.84 8.22
N GLY A 72 12.81 -4.51 8.00
CA GLY A 72 11.70 -4.92 8.87
C GLY A 72 10.58 -5.57 8.08
N SER A 73 9.82 -6.42 8.76
CA SER A 73 8.72 -7.18 8.17
C SER A 73 7.68 -7.55 9.22
N GLN A 74 6.41 -7.45 8.83
CA GLN A 74 5.28 -7.89 9.64
C GLN A 74 5.28 -9.39 9.98
N PHE A 75 6.08 -10.19 9.28
CA PHE A 75 6.30 -11.60 9.66
C PHE A 75 6.86 -11.73 11.08
N ASN A 76 7.66 -10.78 11.55
CA ASN A 76 8.12 -10.74 12.95
C ASN A 76 7.05 -10.24 13.93
N GLU A 77 5.88 -9.81 13.44
CA GLU A 77 4.78 -9.30 14.25
C GLU A 77 3.53 -10.21 14.19
N GLY A 78 3.68 -11.42 13.64
CA GLY A 78 2.63 -12.43 13.57
C GLY A 78 2.02 -12.63 12.18
N MET A 79 2.44 -11.89 11.15
CA MET A 79 1.97 -12.14 9.79
C MET A 79 2.30 -13.57 9.38
N GLN A 80 1.41 -14.17 8.57
CA GLN A 80 1.55 -15.51 8.06
C GLN A 80 1.34 -15.55 6.54
N PRO A 81 2.11 -16.37 5.79
CA PRO A 81 1.78 -16.65 4.40
C PRO A 81 0.39 -17.27 4.28
N VAL A 82 -0.19 -17.25 3.09
CA VAL A 82 -1.44 -17.95 2.79
C VAL A 82 -1.18 -19.14 1.88
N LEU A 83 -1.99 -20.18 2.04
CA LEU A 83 -1.93 -21.40 1.27
C LEU A 83 -3.31 -21.75 0.70
N PHE A 84 -3.30 -22.30 -0.52
CA PHE A 84 -4.46 -22.89 -1.16
C PHE A 84 -4.10 -24.29 -1.68
N SER A 85 -4.93 -25.29 -1.35
CA SER A 85 -4.80 -26.64 -1.92
C SER A 85 -5.97 -26.89 -2.86
N THR A 86 -5.65 -27.37 -4.07
CA THR A 86 -6.67 -27.64 -5.10
C THR A 86 -7.54 -28.83 -4.69
N LYS A 87 -6.94 -29.91 -4.16
CA LYS A 87 -7.70 -31.08 -3.71
C LYS A 87 -8.53 -30.79 -2.46
N CYS A 88 -7.99 -30.08 -1.47
CA CYS A 88 -8.76 -29.66 -0.30
C CYS A 88 -9.99 -28.84 -0.72
N ALA A 89 -9.81 -27.83 -1.59
CA ALA A 89 -10.90 -27.02 -2.09
C ALA A 89 -11.95 -27.85 -2.85
N ASN A 90 -11.54 -28.80 -3.68
CA ASN A 90 -12.45 -29.71 -4.39
C ASN A 90 -13.25 -30.63 -3.46
N ARG A 91 -12.75 -30.90 -2.26
CA ARG A 91 -13.46 -31.65 -1.20
C ARG A 91 -14.36 -30.76 -0.34
N GLY A 92 -14.44 -29.47 -0.63
CA GLY A 92 -15.24 -28.51 0.14
C GLY A 92 -14.54 -27.96 1.39
N GLU A 93 -13.23 -28.22 1.57
CA GLU A 93 -12.45 -27.57 2.62
C GLU A 93 -12.26 -26.06 2.31
N PRO A 94 -11.99 -25.22 3.32
CA PRO A 94 -11.72 -23.80 3.11
C PRO A 94 -10.60 -23.57 2.09
N GLY A 95 -10.79 -22.58 1.21
CA GLY A 95 -9.85 -22.22 0.15
C GLY A 95 -8.53 -21.62 0.68
N TRP A 96 -8.31 -20.33 0.45
CA TRP A 96 -7.11 -19.66 0.96
C TRP A 96 -7.15 -19.58 2.50
N ARG A 97 -6.08 -20.01 3.16
CA ARG A 97 -5.94 -19.96 4.62
C ARG A 97 -4.55 -19.52 5.04
N ARG A 98 -4.44 -18.81 6.17
CA ARG A 98 -3.14 -18.50 6.79
C ARG A 98 -2.46 -19.81 7.23
N VAL A 99 -1.15 -19.90 7.00
CA VAL A 99 -0.32 -21.06 7.35
C VAL A 99 1.07 -20.59 7.79
N GLY A 100 1.90 -21.52 8.23
CA GLY A 100 3.27 -21.23 8.65
C GLY A 100 3.43 -21.32 10.16
N LYS A 101 4.34 -22.18 10.58
CA LYS A 101 4.89 -22.23 11.94
C LYS A 101 6.33 -21.71 11.90
N ASP A 102 6.86 -21.36 13.08
CA ASP A 102 8.25 -20.92 13.25
C ASP A 102 8.64 -19.80 12.27
N VAL A 103 7.70 -18.87 12.06
CA VAL A 103 7.87 -17.78 11.10
C VAL A 103 8.85 -16.77 11.67
N CYS A 104 9.93 -16.50 10.94
CA CYS A 104 10.91 -15.49 11.34
C CYS A 104 11.46 -14.73 10.13
N TYR A 105 11.85 -13.48 10.37
CA TYR A 105 12.43 -12.60 9.37
C TYR A 105 13.71 -11.96 9.92
N PHE A 106 14.84 -12.19 9.27
CA PHE A 106 16.15 -11.79 9.81
C PHE A 106 17.14 -11.41 8.71
N GLU A 107 18.11 -10.56 9.04
CA GLU A 107 19.22 -10.21 8.15
C GLU A 107 20.13 -11.44 7.96
N ASN A 108 20.54 -11.71 6.72
CA ASN A 108 21.39 -12.85 6.38
C ASN A 108 22.79 -12.41 5.92
N HIS A 109 23.64 -13.37 5.54
CA HIS A 109 25.03 -13.08 5.15
C HIS A 109 25.21 -12.73 3.66
N LEU A 110 24.14 -12.75 2.87
CA LEU A 110 24.18 -12.43 1.44
C LEU A 110 24.25 -10.92 1.26
N LYS A 111 25.28 -10.43 0.57
CA LYS A 111 25.42 -9.00 0.29
C LYS A 111 24.41 -8.56 -0.77
N ASP A 112 23.80 -7.40 -0.57
CA ASP A 112 23.04 -6.75 -1.64
C ASP A 112 24.01 -6.14 -2.66
N ALA A 113 24.22 -6.86 -3.76
CA ALA A 113 25.10 -6.44 -4.86
C ALA A 113 24.69 -5.11 -5.52
N PHE A 114 23.45 -4.66 -5.30
CA PHE A 114 22.90 -3.44 -5.89
C PHE A 114 22.72 -2.32 -4.86
N SER A 115 23.09 -2.54 -3.60
CA SER A 115 23.04 -1.49 -2.59
C SER A 115 24.20 -0.51 -2.78
N ILE A 116 23.89 0.78 -2.62
CA ILE A 116 24.87 1.87 -2.65
C ILE A 116 25.68 1.87 -1.34
N GLU A 117 25.15 1.26 -0.28
CA GLU A 117 25.79 1.18 1.02
C GLU A 117 26.80 0.03 1.06
N LYS A 118 28.05 0.32 1.45
CA LYS A 118 29.18 -0.63 1.42
C LYS A 118 29.00 -1.87 2.31
N LYS A 119 27.94 -1.95 3.14
CA LYS A 119 27.61 -3.05 4.05
C LYS A 119 26.09 -3.26 4.18
N SER A 120 25.40 -3.45 3.07
CA SER A 120 23.98 -3.83 3.08
C SER A 120 23.85 -5.31 2.79
N PHE A 121 23.15 -6.02 3.67
CA PHE A 121 22.85 -7.44 3.55
C PHE A 121 21.39 -7.64 3.16
N LEU A 122 21.11 -8.79 2.56
CA LEU A 122 19.75 -9.25 2.27
C LEU A 122 19.14 -9.87 3.54
N TYR A 123 17.85 -10.13 3.46
CA TYR A 123 17.04 -10.66 4.55
C TYR A 123 16.41 -11.97 4.12
N THR A 124 16.23 -12.86 5.09
CA THR A 124 15.56 -14.15 4.93
C THR A 124 14.22 -14.13 5.65
N LEU A 125 13.18 -14.58 4.96
CA LEU A 125 11.92 -15.04 5.57
C LEU A 125 11.94 -16.56 5.65
N SER A 126 11.89 -17.13 6.86
CA SER A 126 11.77 -18.57 7.06
C SER A 126 10.40 -18.92 7.64
N PHE A 127 9.80 -20.00 7.16
CA PHE A 127 8.56 -20.56 7.72
C PHE A 127 8.43 -22.05 7.41
N THR A 128 7.75 -22.76 8.31
CA THR A 128 7.52 -24.20 8.21
C THR A 128 6.07 -24.51 7.87
N ILE A 129 5.85 -25.39 6.88
CA ILE A 129 4.53 -25.88 6.48
C ILE A 129 4.42 -27.36 6.80
N GLU A 130 3.42 -27.72 7.60
CA GLU A 130 3.03 -29.11 7.81
C GLU A 130 2.23 -29.60 6.62
N SER A 131 2.71 -30.65 5.98
CA SER A 131 2.07 -31.23 4.82
C SER A 131 1.13 -32.36 5.21
N ASN A 132 -0.16 -32.11 4.98
CA ASN A 132 -1.21 -33.13 4.99
C ASN A 132 -1.81 -33.33 3.60
N PHE A 133 -1.03 -33.01 2.56
CA PHE A 133 -1.47 -32.97 1.17
C PHE A 133 -1.07 -34.23 0.42
N ASP A 134 -1.85 -34.58 -0.60
CA ASP A 134 -1.49 -35.64 -1.53
C ASP A 134 -0.29 -35.20 -2.40
N PRO A 135 0.68 -36.08 -2.71
CA PRO A 135 1.86 -35.70 -3.50
C PRO A 135 1.56 -35.13 -4.89
N ASP A 136 0.43 -35.51 -5.49
CA ASP A 136 -0.03 -35.02 -6.79
C ASP A 136 -0.86 -33.73 -6.71
N ASP A 137 -1.22 -33.25 -5.51
CA ASP A 137 -1.94 -32.01 -5.28
C ASP A 137 -1.15 -30.79 -5.78
N HIS A 138 -1.91 -29.76 -6.14
CA HIS A 138 -1.40 -28.44 -6.47
C HIS A 138 -1.63 -27.52 -5.29
N VAL A 139 -0.57 -27.31 -4.51
CA VAL A 139 -0.55 -26.44 -3.34
C VAL A 139 0.07 -25.11 -3.73
N PHE A 140 -0.61 -24.00 -3.47
CA PHE A 140 -0.13 -22.66 -3.75
C PHE A 140 0.23 -21.95 -2.45
N LEU A 141 1.35 -21.24 -2.44
CA LEU A 141 1.78 -20.35 -1.35
C LEU A 141 1.88 -18.92 -1.86
N SER A 142 1.42 -17.96 -1.06
CA SER A 142 1.49 -16.54 -1.39
C SER A 142 1.75 -15.65 -0.19
N TYR A 143 2.34 -14.47 -0.44
CA TYR A 143 2.65 -13.44 0.55
C TYR A 143 1.42 -13.01 1.35
N CYS A 144 0.28 -12.85 0.68
CA CYS A 144 -1.03 -12.57 1.27
C CYS A 144 -2.12 -13.08 0.31
N TYR A 145 -3.41 -13.02 0.68
CA TYR A 145 -4.54 -13.45 -0.16
C TYR A 145 -4.43 -12.83 -1.56
N PRO A 146 -4.15 -13.62 -2.62
CA PRO A 146 -3.95 -13.08 -3.95
C PRO A 146 -5.25 -12.51 -4.50
N PHE A 147 -5.12 -11.50 -5.35
CA PHE A 147 -6.20 -10.90 -6.11
C PHE A 147 -5.62 -10.51 -7.46
N THR A 148 -5.89 -11.35 -8.47
CA THR A 148 -5.29 -11.23 -9.81
C THR A 148 -6.01 -10.19 -10.66
N TYR A 149 -5.44 -9.82 -11.81
CA TYR A 149 -6.13 -8.96 -12.77
C TYR A 149 -7.36 -9.67 -13.36
N THR A 150 -7.27 -10.98 -13.59
CA THR A 150 -8.41 -11.81 -13.99
C THR A 150 -9.51 -11.82 -12.93
N ASP A 151 -9.18 -11.88 -11.63
CA ASP A 151 -10.16 -11.78 -10.56
C ASP A 151 -10.88 -10.44 -10.55
N CYS A 152 -10.14 -9.34 -10.74
CA CYS A 152 -10.70 -8.00 -10.91
C CYS A 152 -11.67 -7.96 -12.11
N ALA A 153 -11.21 -8.39 -13.28
CA ALA A 153 -12.01 -8.38 -14.50
C ALA A 153 -13.29 -9.22 -14.37
N ARG A 154 -13.19 -10.40 -13.72
CA ARG A 154 -14.33 -11.28 -13.43
C ARG A 154 -15.31 -10.64 -12.46
N HIS A 155 -14.81 -10.04 -11.38
CA HIS A 155 -15.63 -9.32 -10.41
C HIS A 155 -16.39 -8.18 -11.08
N LEU A 156 -15.71 -7.29 -11.79
CA LEU A 156 -16.35 -6.18 -12.51
C LEU A 156 -17.36 -6.65 -13.57
N LYS A 157 -17.05 -7.75 -14.26
CA LYS A 157 -18.00 -8.36 -15.21
C LYS A 157 -19.26 -8.88 -14.50
N SER A 158 -19.13 -9.43 -13.29
CA SER A 158 -20.27 -9.87 -12.49
C SER A 158 -21.13 -8.69 -12.02
N ILE A 159 -20.51 -7.59 -11.57
CA ILE A 159 -21.18 -6.34 -11.16
C ILE A 159 -22.07 -5.82 -12.29
N VAL A 160 -21.52 -5.69 -13.50
CA VAL A 160 -22.24 -5.10 -14.64
C VAL A 160 -23.29 -6.05 -15.24
N LYS A 161 -23.11 -7.37 -15.12
CA LYS A 161 -24.08 -8.36 -15.61
C LYS A 161 -25.36 -8.40 -14.76
N GLU A 162 -25.29 -7.97 -13.51
CA GLU A 162 -26.43 -8.01 -12.60
C GLU A 162 -27.45 -6.92 -12.95
N LYS A 163 -28.67 -7.34 -13.34
CA LYS A 163 -29.74 -6.42 -13.80
C LYS A 163 -30.05 -5.31 -12.79
N LYS A 164 -30.03 -5.61 -11.50
CA LYS A 164 -30.29 -4.64 -10.42
C LYS A 164 -29.26 -3.49 -10.38
N ARG A 165 -28.07 -3.72 -10.92
CA ARG A 165 -26.96 -2.76 -10.93
C ARG A 165 -26.84 -1.99 -12.25
N ALA A 166 -27.60 -2.39 -13.27
CA ALA A 166 -27.48 -1.85 -14.63
C ALA A 166 -27.72 -0.33 -14.70
N ASP A 167 -28.67 0.18 -13.91
CA ASP A 167 -29.03 1.61 -13.92
C ASP A 167 -28.12 2.47 -13.03
N VAL A 168 -27.21 1.86 -12.26
CA VAL A 168 -26.35 2.57 -11.30
C VAL A 168 -24.86 2.44 -11.58
N VAL A 169 -24.42 1.50 -12.41
CA VAL A 169 -23.01 1.28 -12.75
C VAL A 169 -22.78 1.44 -14.25
N GLN A 170 -21.91 2.38 -14.60
CA GLN A 170 -21.37 2.51 -15.96
C GLN A 170 -19.90 2.12 -15.94
N ARG A 171 -19.54 1.05 -16.66
CA ARG A 171 -18.16 0.60 -16.81
C ARG A 171 -17.61 1.06 -18.17
N SER A 172 -16.43 1.64 -18.16
CA SER A 172 -15.68 2.07 -19.34
C SER A 172 -14.18 1.78 -19.17
N THR A 173 -13.41 1.96 -20.24
CA THR A 173 -11.95 1.87 -20.18
C THR A 173 -11.36 3.26 -20.05
N LEU A 174 -10.63 3.53 -18.96
CA LEU A 174 -9.95 4.81 -18.71
C LEU A 174 -8.79 5.01 -19.68
N CYS A 175 -7.95 3.99 -19.80
CA CYS A 175 -6.79 3.94 -20.69
C CYS A 175 -6.29 2.50 -20.82
N HIS A 176 -5.19 2.32 -21.55
CA HIS A 176 -4.46 1.06 -21.59
C HIS A 176 -3.08 1.23 -20.93
N THR A 177 -2.58 0.17 -20.32
CA THR A 177 -1.23 0.10 -19.74
C THR A 177 -0.14 0.01 -20.82
N LEU A 178 1.13 -0.11 -20.42
CA LEU A 178 2.26 -0.25 -21.34
C LEU A 178 2.18 -1.53 -22.18
N CYS A 179 1.69 -2.63 -21.59
CA CYS A 179 1.43 -3.88 -22.30
C CYS A 179 0.04 -3.93 -22.96
N GLY A 180 -0.71 -2.83 -22.96
CA GLY A 180 -2.02 -2.78 -23.61
C GLY A 180 -3.17 -3.41 -22.81
N ASN A 181 -3.00 -3.68 -21.51
CA ASN A 181 -4.10 -4.15 -20.67
C ASN A 181 -5.06 -2.98 -20.37
N PRO A 182 -6.38 -3.17 -20.49
CA PRO A 182 -7.33 -2.10 -20.19
C PRO A 182 -7.37 -1.81 -18.68
N VAL A 183 -7.41 -0.52 -18.36
CA VAL A 183 -7.66 0.01 -17.01
C VAL A 183 -9.13 0.40 -16.92
N ASP A 184 -9.87 -0.27 -16.06
CA ASP A 184 -11.30 -0.04 -15.89
C ASP A 184 -11.60 1.25 -15.10
N LEU A 185 -12.63 1.97 -15.53
CA LEU A 185 -13.28 3.05 -14.80
C LEU A 185 -14.76 2.71 -14.60
N LEU A 186 -15.20 2.76 -13.34
CA LEU A 186 -16.61 2.71 -13.00
C LEU A 186 -17.10 4.11 -12.63
N ARG A 187 -18.17 4.57 -13.28
CA ARG A 187 -19.00 5.66 -12.78
C ARG A 187 -20.21 5.05 -12.08
N ILE A 188 -20.36 5.32 -10.78
CA ILE A 188 -21.43 4.76 -9.95
C ILE A 188 -22.27 5.90 -9.37
N THR A 189 -23.57 5.93 -9.69
CA THR A 189 -24.49 6.96 -9.20
C THR A 189 -25.94 6.49 -9.25
N ALA A 190 -26.86 7.21 -8.60
CA ALA A 190 -28.29 6.91 -8.72
C ALA A 190 -28.80 7.27 -10.13
N PRO A 191 -29.82 6.54 -10.65
CA PRO A 191 -30.36 6.79 -11.99
C PRO A 191 -30.86 8.23 -12.12
N SER A 192 -30.70 8.82 -13.31
CA SER A 192 -30.94 10.24 -13.59
C SER A 192 -32.37 10.66 -13.19
N GLY A 193 -32.47 11.56 -12.20
CA GLY A 193 -33.74 12.13 -11.70
C GLY A 193 -33.84 13.65 -11.80
N GLY A 194 -33.10 14.28 -12.71
CA GLY A 194 -33.16 15.73 -12.98
C GLY A 194 -32.17 16.62 -12.21
N GLU A 195 -31.52 16.13 -11.14
CA GLU A 195 -30.55 16.90 -10.31
C GLU A 195 -29.08 16.47 -10.45
N GLU A 196 -28.70 15.80 -11.56
CA GLU A 196 -27.34 15.23 -11.73
C GLU A 196 -26.20 16.24 -11.62
N ARG A 197 -26.46 17.51 -11.97
CA ARG A 197 -25.45 18.59 -12.00
C ARG A 197 -25.07 19.14 -10.63
N ARG A 198 -25.74 18.74 -9.53
CA ARG A 198 -25.42 19.21 -8.17
C ARG A 198 -24.62 18.23 -7.31
N LYS A 199 -24.50 16.97 -7.75
CA LYS A 199 -23.79 15.94 -6.97
C LYS A 199 -22.29 16.20 -6.99
N LYS A 200 -21.69 16.21 -5.80
CA LYS A 200 -20.22 16.18 -5.66
C LYS A 200 -19.68 14.82 -6.11
N ALA A 201 -18.41 14.79 -6.49
CA ALA A 201 -17.72 13.57 -6.87
C ALA A 201 -16.86 13.02 -5.73
N ILE A 202 -16.78 11.70 -5.64
CA ILE A 202 -15.82 10.97 -4.81
C ILE A 202 -15.04 10.05 -5.74
N VAL A 203 -13.71 10.13 -5.69
CA VAL A 203 -12.82 9.32 -6.52
C VAL A 203 -12.17 8.25 -5.64
N VAL A 204 -12.24 7.00 -6.04
CA VAL A 204 -11.59 5.89 -5.31
C VAL A 204 -10.67 5.13 -6.26
N THR A 205 -9.38 5.13 -5.96
CA THR A 205 -8.37 4.40 -6.71
C THR A 205 -7.77 3.30 -5.86
N GLY A 206 -7.21 2.28 -6.50
CA GLY A 206 -6.54 1.21 -5.77
C GLY A 206 -5.46 0.54 -6.58
N ARG A 207 -4.60 -0.16 -5.85
CA ARG A 207 -3.65 -1.12 -6.40
C ARG A 207 -2.67 -0.53 -7.42
N VAL A 208 -2.15 0.66 -7.10
CA VAL A 208 -1.05 1.27 -7.85
C VAL A 208 0.28 0.51 -7.63
N HIS A 209 0.48 -0.09 -6.46
CA HIS A 209 1.57 -1.03 -6.21
C HIS A 209 1.05 -2.47 -6.32
N PRO A 210 1.59 -3.30 -7.23
CA PRO A 210 1.02 -4.59 -7.56
C PRO A 210 0.91 -5.61 -6.42
N GLY A 211 1.88 -5.62 -5.49
CA GLY A 211 1.95 -6.56 -4.37
C GLY A 211 0.99 -6.25 -3.23
N GLU A 212 0.31 -5.10 -3.26
CA GLU A 212 -0.58 -4.65 -2.19
C GLU A 212 -1.98 -5.26 -2.30
N THR A 213 -2.06 -6.60 -2.16
CA THR A 213 -3.30 -7.40 -2.28
C THR A 213 -4.49 -6.87 -1.49
N VAL A 214 -4.20 -6.38 -0.28
CA VAL A 214 -5.19 -5.82 0.64
C VAL A 214 -5.99 -4.67 0.04
N ALA A 215 -5.38 -3.86 -0.83
CA ALA A 215 -6.08 -2.77 -1.52
C ALA A 215 -7.19 -3.26 -2.44
N SER A 216 -7.02 -4.40 -3.13
CA SER A 216 -8.08 -4.93 -4.00
C SER A 216 -9.22 -5.56 -3.21
N TRP A 217 -8.95 -6.11 -2.03
CA TRP A 217 -10.01 -6.63 -1.16
C TRP A 217 -10.84 -5.48 -0.57
N MET A 218 -10.20 -4.39 -0.11
CA MET A 218 -10.91 -3.17 0.27
C MET A 218 -11.72 -2.60 -0.91
N MET A 219 -11.11 -2.51 -2.10
CA MET A 219 -11.78 -2.03 -3.32
C MET A 219 -12.98 -2.90 -3.71
N LYS A 220 -12.85 -4.23 -3.61
CA LYS A 220 -13.95 -5.17 -3.87
C LYS A 220 -15.12 -4.89 -2.92
N GLY A 221 -14.85 -4.78 -1.61
CA GLY A 221 -15.85 -4.44 -0.61
C GLY A 221 -16.54 -3.10 -0.89
N PHE A 222 -15.76 -2.09 -1.28
CA PHE A 222 -16.27 -0.78 -1.68
C PHE A 222 -17.27 -0.90 -2.84
N ILE A 223 -16.86 -1.53 -3.94
CA ILE A 223 -17.69 -1.71 -5.14
C ILE A 223 -18.93 -2.54 -4.82
N ASP A 224 -18.78 -3.65 -4.09
CA ASP A 224 -19.90 -4.52 -3.73
C ASP A 224 -20.95 -3.76 -2.92
N PHE A 225 -20.53 -3.00 -1.91
CA PHE A 225 -21.41 -2.24 -1.04
C PHE A 225 -22.05 -1.04 -1.75
N ILE A 226 -21.26 -0.19 -2.40
CA ILE A 226 -21.75 1.06 -3.01
C ILE A 226 -22.67 0.80 -4.21
N THR A 227 -22.66 -0.41 -4.78
CA THR A 227 -23.57 -0.84 -5.85
C THR A 227 -24.75 -1.68 -5.34
N SER A 228 -24.82 -1.96 -4.04
CA SER A 228 -25.89 -2.77 -3.44
C SER A 228 -27.22 -2.01 -3.27
N GLU A 229 -28.25 -2.74 -2.88
CA GLU A 229 -29.57 -2.21 -2.50
C GLU A 229 -29.64 -1.71 -1.04
N SER A 230 -28.51 -1.69 -0.32
CA SER A 230 -28.44 -1.12 1.04
C SER A 230 -28.94 0.32 1.04
N ARG A 231 -29.74 0.70 2.05
CA ARG A 231 -30.30 2.05 2.19
C ARG A 231 -29.18 3.11 2.22
N ILE A 232 -28.06 2.81 2.87
CA ILE A 232 -26.88 3.67 2.93
C ILE A 232 -26.30 3.87 1.53
N ALA A 233 -26.08 2.78 0.79
CA ALA A 233 -25.54 2.83 -0.56
C ALA A 233 -26.47 3.62 -1.53
N VAL A 234 -27.79 3.42 -1.42
CA VAL A 234 -28.79 4.17 -2.19
C VAL A 234 -28.73 5.66 -1.89
N LEU A 235 -28.64 6.06 -0.62
CA LEU A 235 -28.53 7.46 -0.21
C LEU A 235 -27.23 8.09 -0.72
N LEU A 236 -26.09 7.40 -0.54
CA LEU A 236 -24.81 7.86 -1.04
C LEU A 236 -24.82 8.08 -2.56
N ARG A 237 -25.40 7.16 -3.34
CA ARG A 237 -25.56 7.30 -4.79
C ARG A 237 -26.47 8.48 -5.20
N ARG A 238 -27.37 8.94 -4.32
CA ARG A 238 -28.17 10.15 -4.52
C ARG A 238 -27.37 11.42 -4.22
N LEU A 239 -26.49 11.38 -3.23
CA LEU A 239 -25.66 12.53 -2.82
C LEU A 239 -24.43 12.72 -3.73
N PHE A 240 -23.85 11.62 -4.22
CA PHE A 240 -22.56 11.61 -4.90
C PHE A 240 -22.57 10.90 -6.25
N GLU A 241 -21.59 11.25 -7.07
CA GLU A 241 -21.09 10.41 -8.15
C GLU A 241 -19.74 9.82 -7.76
N PHE A 242 -19.62 8.49 -7.83
CA PHE A 242 -18.38 7.80 -7.54
C PHE A 242 -17.64 7.46 -8.82
N TYR A 243 -16.35 7.79 -8.88
CA TYR A 243 -15.46 7.44 -9.98
C TYR A 243 -14.40 6.49 -9.44
N VAL A 244 -14.47 5.23 -9.86
CA VAL A 244 -13.67 4.15 -9.27
C VAL A 244 -12.71 3.57 -10.29
N VAL A 245 -11.42 3.56 -9.97
CA VAL A 245 -10.37 2.88 -10.74
C VAL A 245 -9.84 1.71 -9.90
N PRO A 246 -10.35 0.49 -10.11
CA PRO A 246 -10.11 -0.63 -9.18
C PRO A 246 -8.65 -1.10 -9.15
N MET A 247 -7.91 -0.91 -10.25
CA MET A 247 -6.53 -1.36 -10.39
C MET A 247 -5.72 -0.43 -11.30
N LEU A 248 -4.84 0.36 -10.69
CA LEU A 248 -3.98 1.31 -11.40
C LEU A 248 -2.75 0.69 -12.08
N ASN A 249 -2.34 -0.52 -11.67
CA ASN A 249 -1.18 -1.19 -12.22
C ASN A 249 -1.45 -2.66 -12.65
N PRO A 250 -2.34 -2.90 -13.64
CA PRO A 250 -2.60 -4.24 -14.16
C PRO A 250 -1.34 -4.99 -14.60
N ASP A 251 -0.45 -4.33 -15.33
CA ASP A 251 0.76 -4.98 -15.86
C ASP A 251 1.65 -5.52 -14.75
N GLY A 252 1.91 -4.72 -13.72
CA GLY A 252 2.70 -5.17 -12.58
C GLY A 252 2.01 -6.33 -11.83
N VAL A 253 0.68 -6.31 -11.71
CA VAL A 253 -0.10 -7.39 -11.08
C VAL A 253 0.03 -8.69 -11.87
N ILE A 254 -0.16 -8.65 -13.19
CA ILE A 254 -0.04 -9.81 -14.07
C ILE A 254 1.35 -10.45 -13.96
N ASN A 255 2.39 -9.61 -13.86
CA ASN A 255 3.78 -10.06 -13.85
C ASN A 255 4.33 -10.45 -12.47
N GLY A 256 3.53 -10.32 -11.40
CA GLY A 256 3.97 -10.66 -10.05
C GLY A 256 5.01 -9.68 -9.48
N ASN A 257 4.96 -8.41 -9.89
CA ASN A 257 5.72 -7.35 -9.25
C ASN A 257 5.17 -7.07 -7.84
N HIS A 258 5.95 -6.35 -7.03
CA HIS A 258 5.56 -5.85 -5.71
C HIS A 258 5.19 -4.37 -5.72
N ARG A 259 6.02 -3.52 -6.35
CA ARG A 259 5.98 -2.06 -6.22
C ARG A 259 5.82 -1.34 -7.55
N CYS A 260 6.62 -1.69 -8.54
CA CYS A 260 6.80 -0.91 -9.76
C CYS A 260 5.87 -1.34 -10.90
N SER A 261 5.61 -0.40 -11.81
CA SER A 261 5.09 -0.69 -13.14
C SER A 261 6.18 -1.28 -14.05
N LEU A 262 5.82 -1.65 -15.29
CA LEU A 262 6.79 -2.09 -16.28
C LEU A 262 7.72 -0.98 -16.78
N ALA A 263 7.45 0.30 -16.48
CA ALA A 263 8.45 1.36 -16.68
C ALA A 263 9.60 1.29 -15.65
N GLY A 264 9.57 0.34 -14.70
CA GLY A 264 10.58 0.20 -13.66
C GLY A 264 10.47 1.24 -12.53
N VAL A 265 9.39 2.03 -12.50
CA VAL A 265 9.19 3.10 -11.53
C VAL A 265 7.98 2.87 -10.62
N ASP A 266 8.06 3.45 -9.42
CA ASP A 266 6.93 3.61 -8.50
C ASP A 266 5.94 4.63 -9.09
N LEU A 267 4.77 4.15 -9.52
CA LEU A 267 3.71 4.97 -10.11
C LEU A 267 3.15 6.01 -9.13
N ASN A 268 3.16 5.73 -7.81
CA ASN A 268 2.77 6.69 -6.78
C ASN A 268 3.89 7.70 -6.48
N ARG A 269 4.90 7.84 -7.36
CA ARG A 269 5.83 8.97 -7.40
C ARG A 269 5.75 9.76 -8.70
N GLN A 270 4.82 9.41 -9.59
CA GLN A 270 4.69 10.02 -10.91
C GLN A 270 3.53 11.01 -11.02
N TYR A 271 2.78 11.28 -9.95
CA TYR A 271 1.59 12.14 -10.05
C TYR A 271 1.91 13.61 -10.31
N LEU A 272 3.10 14.11 -9.94
CA LEU A 272 3.46 15.51 -10.16
C LEU A 272 3.57 15.81 -11.67
N HIS A 273 4.36 15.01 -12.38
CA HIS A 273 4.59 15.15 -13.83
C HIS A 273 4.42 13.79 -14.55
N PRO A 274 3.20 13.24 -14.63
CA PRO A 274 2.99 11.96 -15.30
C PRO A 274 3.17 12.14 -16.81
N GLU A 275 3.88 11.21 -17.44
CA GLU A 275 4.06 11.18 -18.89
C GLU A 275 3.10 10.17 -19.50
N GLN A 276 2.30 10.57 -20.49
CA GLN A 276 1.28 9.69 -21.08
C GLN A 276 1.85 8.38 -21.63
N LYS A 277 3.07 8.39 -22.18
CA LYS A 277 3.69 7.20 -22.79
C LYS A 277 4.34 6.26 -21.77
N LEU A 278 4.80 6.76 -20.63
CA LEU A 278 5.49 5.96 -19.60
C LEU A 278 4.58 5.60 -18.43
N HIS A 279 3.69 6.51 -18.07
CA HIS A 279 2.79 6.44 -16.91
C HIS A 279 1.33 6.64 -17.36
N PRO A 280 0.83 5.91 -18.39
CA PRO A 280 -0.51 6.16 -18.96
C PRO A 280 -1.61 6.12 -17.89
N THR A 281 -1.53 5.15 -16.97
CA THR A 281 -2.54 4.98 -15.92
C THR A 281 -2.63 6.19 -14.99
N ILE A 282 -1.49 6.76 -14.60
CA ILE A 282 -1.43 7.95 -13.73
C ILE A 282 -1.79 9.22 -14.50
N PHE A 283 -1.31 9.36 -15.74
CA PHE A 283 -1.64 10.49 -16.61
C PHE A 283 -3.16 10.60 -16.83
N HIS A 284 -3.79 9.51 -17.25
CA HIS A 284 -5.22 9.49 -17.52
C HIS A 284 -6.05 9.59 -16.23
N THR A 285 -5.61 9.00 -15.11
CA THR A 285 -6.30 9.16 -13.82
C THR A 285 -6.27 10.60 -13.33
N LYS A 286 -5.11 11.29 -13.40
CA LYS A 286 -5.00 12.70 -13.02
C LYS A 286 -5.87 13.60 -13.91
N ASN A 287 -5.89 13.35 -15.22
CA ASN A 287 -6.72 14.13 -16.14
C ASN A 287 -8.21 13.86 -15.95
N MET A 288 -8.62 12.62 -15.69
CA MET A 288 -10.01 12.31 -15.33
C MET A 288 -10.47 13.14 -14.12
N VAL A 289 -9.66 13.23 -13.05
CA VAL A 289 -10.04 14.05 -11.88
C VAL A 289 -10.16 15.54 -12.25
N LYS A 290 -9.23 16.06 -13.06
CA LYS A 290 -9.30 17.44 -13.57
C LYS A 290 -10.54 17.68 -14.42
N ASP A 291 -10.92 16.71 -15.26
CA ASP A 291 -12.09 16.81 -16.12
C ASP A 291 -13.38 16.78 -15.30
N ILE A 292 -13.47 15.93 -14.27
CA ILE A 292 -14.59 15.93 -13.32
C ILE A 292 -14.73 17.30 -12.64
N GLN A 293 -13.61 17.93 -12.22
CA GLN A 293 -13.62 19.25 -11.57
C GLN A 293 -14.13 20.39 -12.45
N LYS A 294 -14.15 20.24 -13.78
CA LYS A 294 -14.76 21.23 -14.69
C LYS A 294 -16.28 21.27 -14.56
N ASP A 295 -16.89 20.13 -14.23
CA ASP A 295 -18.34 19.98 -14.20
C ASP A 295 -18.92 19.98 -12.77
N ARG A 296 -18.14 19.52 -11.77
CA ARG A 296 -18.59 19.38 -10.37
C ARG A 296 -17.45 19.41 -9.37
N GLU A 297 -17.75 19.74 -8.12
CA GLU A 297 -16.79 19.64 -7.02
C GLU A 297 -16.38 18.18 -6.78
N VAL A 298 -15.07 17.91 -6.74
CA VAL A 298 -14.53 16.65 -6.23
C VAL A 298 -14.31 16.81 -4.73
N LEU A 299 -15.17 16.20 -3.92
CA LEU A 299 -15.13 16.30 -2.47
C LEU A 299 -13.91 15.55 -1.91
N MET A 300 -13.72 14.31 -2.36
CA MET A 300 -12.75 13.39 -1.76
C MET A 300 -12.07 12.53 -2.81
N VAL A 301 -10.77 12.28 -2.62
CA VAL A 301 -10.00 11.27 -3.35
C VAL A 301 -9.43 10.28 -2.34
N ILE A 302 -9.68 8.99 -2.56
CA ILE A 302 -9.24 7.90 -1.70
C ILE A 302 -8.35 6.96 -2.54
N ASP A 303 -7.10 6.82 -2.16
CA ASP A 303 -6.17 5.87 -2.77
C ASP A 303 -5.92 4.69 -1.82
N LEU A 304 -6.34 3.48 -2.20
CA LEU A 304 -6.28 2.27 -1.38
C LEU A 304 -4.94 1.55 -1.55
N HIS A 305 -4.29 1.26 -0.43
CA HIS A 305 -2.92 0.76 -0.34
C HIS A 305 -2.74 -0.36 0.70
N GLY A 306 -1.56 -0.96 0.71
CA GLY A 306 -1.10 -1.88 1.72
C GLY A 306 0.22 -1.46 2.34
N HIS A 307 0.31 -1.54 3.66
CA HIS A 307 1.49 -1.14 4.43
C HIS A 307 2.22 -2.35 4.99
N SER A 308 3.49 -2.49 4.63
CA SER A 308 4.26 -3.73 4.87
C SER A 308 4.99 -3.81 6.21
N ARG A 309 4.85 -2.77 7.05
CA ARG A 309 5.50 -2.65 8.37
C ARG A 309 4.50 -2.40 9.51
N LYS A 310 3.82 -1.26 9.52
CA LYS A 310 2.82 -0.91 10.55
C LYS A 310 1.58 -1.81 10.54
N LYS A 311 1.14 -2.28 11.72
CA LYS A 311 -0.17 -2.89 11.97
C LYS A 311 -1.32 -1.89 11.79
N ASN A 312 -2.56 -2.39 11.92
CA ASN A 312 -3.82 -1.65 11.77
C ASN A 312 -4.12 -1.22 10.33
N ILE A 313 -5.28 -0.56 10.16
CA ILE A 313 -5.64 0.20 8.96
C ILE A 313 -5.72 1.66 9.35
N PHE A 314 -5.12 2.56 8.57
CA PHE A 314 -5.01 3.97 8.92
C PHE A 314 -4.95 4.87 7.68
N ILE A 315 -5.02 6.19 7.90
CA ILE A 315 -5.02 7.19 6.83
C ILE A 315 -3.79 8.08 6.87
N TYR A 316 -3.19 8.22 5.69
CA TYR A 316 -2.27 9.28 5.34
C TYR A 316 -3.04 10.41 4.65
N GLY A 317 -3.20 11.56 5.32
CA GLY A 317 -3.87 12.76 4.78
C GLY A 317 -2.93 13.93 4.55
N ASN A 318 -3.47 15.13 4.32
CA ASN A 318 -2.64 16.33 4.19
C ASN A 318 -3.27 17.42 5.05
N ALA A 319 -2.49 18.06 5.92
CA ALA A 319 -2.97 19.21 6.68
C ALA A 319 -1.91 20.31 6.69
N LEU A 320 -2.36 21.56 6.74
CA LEU A 320 -1.49 22.69 7.07
C LEU A 320 -1.27 22.72 8.59
N ASP A 321 -0.03 22.95 9.01
CA ASP A 321 0.31 23.04 10.44
C ASP A 321 -0.38 24.21 11.18
N SER A 322 -1.13 25.07 10.48
CA SER A 322 -1.69 26.34 10.96
C SER A 322 -3.21 26.50 10.82
N ALA A 323 -3.98 25.42 10.60
CA ALA A 323 -5.43 25.52 10.52
C ALA A 323 -6.07 25.88 11.89
N PRO A 324 -7.08 26.77 11.95
CA PRO A 324 -7.80 27.09 13.19
C PRO A 324 -8.46 25.86 13.83
N SER A 325 -8.53 25.82 15.16
CA SER A 325 -9.04 24.65 15.91
C SER A 325 -10.52 24.32 15.63
N ASN A 326 -11.34 25.30 15.22
CA ASN A 326 -12.80 25.17 15.11
C ASN A 326 -13.32 24.93 13.68
N THR A 327 -12.47 24.42 12.78
CA THR A 327 -12.84 24.15 11.38
C THR A 327 -12.88 22.65 11.12
N VAL A 328 -13.78 22.19 10.23
CA VAL A 328 -13.71 20.82 9.68
C VAL A 328 -12.30 20.66 9.10
N THR A 329 -11.52 19.78 9.70
CA THR A 329 -10.14 19.53 9.27
C THR A 329 -10.09 18.29 8.41
N GLU A 330 -8.98 18.10 7.70
CA GLU A 330 -8.69 16.86 6.96
C GLU A 330 -8.59 15.63 7.90
N ARG A 331 -8.63 15.83 9.22
CA ARG A 331 -8.63 14.77 10.25
C ARG A 331 -10.02 14.31 10.65
N THR A 332 -11.08 15.09 10.36
CA THR A 332 -12.44 14.79 10.81
C THR A 332 -12.95 13.47 10.23
N PHE A 333 -12.79 13.24 8.92
CA PHE A 333 -13.23 11.98 8.31
C PHE A 333 -12.52 10.74 8.87
N PRO A 334 -11.17 10.70 8.97
CA PRO A 334 -10.47 9.60 9.64
C PRO A 334 -10.91 9.37 11.09
N PHE A 335 -11.19 10.43 11.85
CA PHE A 335 -11.70 10.32 13.21
C PHE A 335 -13.07 9.65 13.26
N MET A 336 -13.99 10.05 12.37
CA MET A 336 -15.31 9.42 12.25
C MET A 336 -15.22 7.95 11.85
N LEU A 337 -14.34 7.60 10.91
CA LEU A 337 -14.10 6.20 10.52
C LEU A 337 -13.62 5.34 11.71
N SER A 338 -12.80 5.91 12.60
CA SER A 338 -12.31 5.22 13.80
C SER A 338 -13.40 4.89 14.84
N ARG A 339 -14.52 5.61 14.81
CA ARG A 339 -15.68 5.32 15.66
C ARG A 339 -16.53 4.16 15.13
N ILE A 340 -16.40 3.86 13.85
CA ILE A 340 -17.20 2.84 13.15
C ILE A 340 -16.42 1.53 13.07
N SER A 341 -15.11 1.60 12.81
CA SER A 341 -14.30 0.43 12.50
C SER A 341 -13.42 -0.01 13.66
N ASN A 342 -13.52 -1.29 14.03
CA ASN A 342 -12.65 -1.92 15.03
C ASN A 342 -11.25 -2.28 14.49
N VAL A 343 -11.02 -2.15 13.19
CA VAL A 343 -9.72 -2.44 12.56
C VAL A 343 -8.95 -1.17 12.16
N PHE A 344 -9.62 -0.01 12.25
CA PHE A 344 -9.05 1.29 11.92
C PHE A 344 -8.40 1.97 13.13
N SER A 345 -7.24 2.60 12.94
CA SER A 345 -6.50 3.32 13.96
C SER A 345 -6.35 4.79 13.58
N PHE A 346 -7.06 5.67 14.29
CA PHE A 346 -6.86 7.12 14.15
C PHE A 346 -5.49 7.57 14.65
N GLN A 347 -4.96 6.92 15.68
CA GLN A 347 -3.64 7.23 16.26
C GLN A 347 -2.50 7.03 15.27
N ASP A 348 -2.63 6.05 14.36
CA ASP A 348 -1.63 5.80 13.32
C ASP A 348 -1.79 6.71 12.10
N CYS A 349 -2.83 7.54 12.06
CA CYS A 349 -3.04 8.47 10.95
C CYS A 349 -2.00 9.60 10.97
N CYS A 350 -1.44 9.93 9.80
CA CYS A 350 -0.44 10.98 9.68
C CYS A 350 -0.77 11.95 8.53
N PHE A 351 -0.76 13.24 8.87
CA PHE A 351 -1.17 14.34 7.98
C PHE A 351 0.01 15.21 7.53
N LYS A 352 1.22 14.89 8.00
CA LYS A 352 2.46 15.58 7.63
C LYS A 352 2.89 15.17 6.23
N VAL A 353 3.26 16.15 5.41
CA VAL A 353 3.80 15.92 4.07
C VAL A 353 5.32 15.82 4.14
N GLN A 354 5.85 14.62 3.95
CA GLN A 354 7.29 14.41 3.80
C GLN A 354 7.74 14.75 2.38
N LYS A 355 8.94 15.33 2.25
CA LYS A 355 9.52 15.73 0.95
C LYS A 355 9.57 14.59 -0.08
N ALA A 356 9.89 13.36 0.35
CA ALA A 356 9.96 12.20 -0.52
C ALA A 356 8.60 11.72 -1.07
N LYS A 357 7.50 12.29 -0.58
CA LYS A 357 6.11 11.95 -0.94
C LYS A 357 5.41 13.10 -1.67
N GLU A 358 6.10 14.19 -2.01
CA GLU A 358 5.51 15.35 -2.69
C GLU A 358 4.85 15.00 -4.03
N SER A 359 5.31 13.94 -4.69
CA SER A 359 4.76 13.45 -5.95
C SER A 359 3.78 12.28 -5.81
N ALA A 360 3.31 11.98 -4.59
CA ALA A 360 2.28 10.99 -4.34
C ALA A 360 0.88 11.54 -4.66
N ALA A 361 -0.05 10.64 -5.00
CA ALA A 361 -1.43 10.94 -5.35
C ALA A 361 -2.06 11.91 -4.35
N ARG A 362 -2.03 11.54 -3.05
CA ARG A 362 -2.66 12.32 -1.98
C ARG A 362 -2.19 13.78 -1.98
N VAL A 363 -0.88 14.00 -2.17
CA VAL A 363 -0.25 15.33 -2.05
C VAL A 363 -0.52 16.16 -3.29
N VAL A 364 -0.44 15.55 -4.48
CA VAL A 364 -0.67 16.26 -5.75
C VAL A 364 -2.13 16.67 -5.87
N TYR A 365 -3.08 15.80 -5.55
CA TYR A 365 -4.50 16.15 -5.55
C TYR A 365 -4.84 17.25 -4.54
N TRP A 366 -4.21 17.23 -3.37
CA TRP A 366 -4.35 18.27 -2.37
C TRP A 366 -3.75 19.62 -2.83
N LYS A 367 -2.48 19.62 -3.26
CA LYS A 367 -1.74 20.86 -3.60
C LYS A 367 -2.13 21.45 -4.95
N GLU A 368 -2.21 20.64 -6.00
CA GLU A 368 -2.42 21.15 -7.37
C GLU A 368 -3.90 21.25 -7.74
N LEU A 369 -4.75 20.36 -7.20
CA LEU A 369 -6.19 20.34 -7.52
C LEU A 369 -7.07 20.89 -6.40
N GLY A 370 -6.49 21.28 -5.26
CA GLY A 370 -7.22 21.89 -4.14
C GLY A 370 -8.25 20.97 -3.48
N ILE A 371 -8.04 19.65 -3.54
CA ILE A 371 -8.96 18.67 -2.95
C ILE A 371 -8.51 18.41 -1.49
N PRO A 372 -9.21 18.95 -0.47
CA PRO A 372 -8.77 18.85 0.92
C PRO A 372 -8.76 17.41 1.43
N TYR A 373 -9.82 16.66 1.15
CA TYR A 373 -9.98 15.27 1.59
C TYR A 373 -9.33 14.30 0.61
N SER A 374 -8.01 14.44 0.46
CA SER A 374 -7.19 13.61 -0.39
C SER A 374 -6.36 12.66 0.49
N TYR A 375 -6.71 11.38 0.46
CA TYR A 375 -6.26 10.37 1.40
C TYR A 375 -5.59 9.19 0.71
N THR A 376 -4.59 8.63 1.41
CA THR A 376 -4.12 7.26 1.20
C THR A 376 -4.60 6.42 2.37
N ILE A 377 -5.42 5.39 2.14
CA ILE A 377 -5.80 4.40 3.16
C ILE A 377 -4.83 3.24 3.08
N GLU A 378 -4.12 2.99 4.17
CA GLU A 378 -3.09 1.96 4.28
C GLU A 378 -3.59 0.80 5.13
N SER A 379 -3.66 -0.40 4.57
CA SER A 379 -3.97 -1.61 5.33
C SER A 379 -2.71 -2.42 5.63
N SER A 380 -2.52 -2.82 6.88
CA SER A 380 -1.60 -3.89 7.25
C SER A 380 -1.90 -5.20 6.49
N PHE A 381 -0.88 -6.01 6.22
CA PHE A 381 -1.05 -7.39 5.73
C PHE A 381 -1.23 -8.41 6.88
N CYS A 382 -1.04 -7.95 8.11
CA CYS A 382 -1.05 -8.72 9.34
C CYS A 382 -2.38 -8.55 10.10
N SER A 383 -2.37 -7.80 11.21
CA SER A 383 -3.46 -7.65 12.17
C SER A 383 -3.51 -6.23 12.73
N CYS A 384 -4.44 -5.99 13.65
CA CYS A 384 -4.40 -4.83 14.52
C CYS A 384 -3.38 -4.99 15.66
N SER A 385 -2.84 -3.86 16.14
CA SER A 385 -1.98 -3.81 17.33
C SER A 385 -2.76 -3.51 18.62
N THR A 386 -3.97 -2.96 18.51
CA THR A 386 -4.82 -2.55 19.63
C THR A 386 -6.29 -2.85 19.35
N GLY A 387 -7.15 -2.61 20.34
CA GLY A 387 -8.61 -2.76 20.20
C GLY A 387 -9.11 -4.20 20.23
N PRO A 388 -10.42 -4.41 20.02
CA PRO A 388 -11.06 -5.74 20.05
C PRO A 388 -10.49 -6.73 19.03
N MET A 389 -9.89 -6.22 17.95
CA MET A 389 -9.31 -7.01 16.86
C MET A 389 -7.79 -7.20 16.98
N LYS A 390 -7.21 -6.86 18.14
CA LYS A 390 -5.77 -7.02 18.39
C LYS A 390 -5.32 -8.45 18.10
N ASP A 391 -4.24 -8.55 17.31
CA ASP A 391 -3.60 -9.81 16.91
C ASP A 391 -4.50 -10.80 16.13
N VAL A 392 -5.75 -10.41 15.81
CA VAL A 392 -6.59 -11.13 14.85
C VAL A 392 -6.07 -10.83 13.45
N LEU A 393 -5.56 -11.86 12.76
CA LEU A 393 -5.06 -11.72 11.40
C LEU A 393 -6.18 -11.32 10.45
N PHE A 394 -5.90 -10.32 9.61
CA PHE A 394 -6.84 -9.87 8.59
C PHE A 394 -7.10 -10.97 7.58
N THR A 395 -8.38 -11.08 7.24
CA THR A 395 -8.97 -11.95 6.21
C THR A 395 -9.49 -11.03 5.10
N PRO A 396 -9.80 -11.56 3.91
CA PRO A 396 -10.51 -10.80 2.88
C PRO A 396 -11.78 -10.12 3.40
N GLU A 397 -12.54 -10.78 4.28
CA GLU A 397 -13.78 -10.25 4.85
C GLU A 397 -13.56 -9.00 5.71
N HIS A 398 -12.52 -8.97 6.55
CA HIS A 398 -12.16 -7.77 7.32
C HIS A 398 -11.88 -6.57 6.40
N LEU A 399 -11.14 -6.81 5.32
CA LEU A 399 -10.75 -5.78 4.34
C LEU A 399 -11.96 -5.31 3.52
N GLU A 400 -12.79 -6.24 3.06
CA GLU A 400 -14.04 -5.94 2.35
C GLU A 400 -15.03 -5.16 3.23
N THR A 401 -15.12 -5.50 4.52
CA THR A 401 -16.00 -4.82 5.47
C THR A 401 -15.57 -3.38 5.71
N LEU A 402 -14.27 -3.14 5.94
CA LEU A 402 -13.74 -1.78 6.06
C LEU A 402 -13.96 -1.00 4.76
N GLY A 403 -13.47 -1.51 3.62
CA GLY A 403 -13.54 -0.79 2.35
C GLY A 403 -14.98 -0.58 1.85
N GLY A 404 -15.90 -1.47 2.23
CA GLY A 404 -17.32 -1.42 1.89
C GLY A 404 -18.15 -0.67 2.91
N ARG A 405 -18.77 -1.43 3.81
CA ARG A 405 -19.80 -0.94 4.74
C ARG A 405 -19.28 0.19 5.62
N GLU A 406 -18.16 -0.01 6.29
CA GLU A 406 -17.67 0.93 7.30
C GLU A 406 -17.21 2.25 6.67
N LEU A 407 -16.50 2.20 5.54
CA LEU A 407 -16.12 3.39 4.78
C LEU A 407 -17.35 4.15 4.28
N CYS A 408 -18.38 3.45 3.79
CA CYS A 408 -19.60 4.08 3.31
C CYS A 408 -20.48 4.65 4.44
N GLU A 409 -20.56 3.99 5.59
CA GLU A 409 -21.17 4.53 6.81
C GLU A 409 -20.47 5.82 7.24
N ALA A 410 -19.13 5.81 7.30
CA ALA A 410 -18.34 7.00 7.63
C ALA A 410 -18.59 8.15 6.63
N LEU A 411 -18.69 7.85 5.34
CA LEU A 411 -19.02 8.84 4.31
C LEU A 411 -20.40 9.44 4.52
N LEU A 412 -21.40 8.62 4.86
CA LEU A 412 -22.76 9.11 5.10
C LEU A 412 -22.80 10.02 6.33
N ASP A 413 -22.16 9.62 7.42
CA ASP A 413 -22.08 10.43 8.64
C ASP A 413 -21.32 11.74 8.40
N PHE A 414 -20.21 11.69 7.64
CA PHE A 414 -19.43 12.87 7.29
C PHE A 414 -20.24 13.93 6.52
N CYS A 415 -21.27 13.51 5.80
CA CYS A 415 -22.15 14.40 5.03
C CYS A 415 -23.35 14.90 5.83
N ASN A 416 -23.59 14.37 7.03
CA ASN A 416 -24.63 14.84 7.93
C ASN A 416 -24.09 16.01 8.80
N PRO A 417 -24.68 17.23 8.72
CA PRO A 417 -24.20 18.39 9.46
C PRO A 417 -24.15 18.21 10.98
N ASP A 418 -25.10 17.47 11.55
CA ASP A 418 -25.18 17.24 12.99
C ASP A 418 -24.07 16.28 13.42
N SER A 419 -23.93 15.16 12.72
CA SER A 419 -22.85 14.18 12.95
C SER A 419 -21.47 14.82 12.79
N LEU A 420 -21.31 15.66 11.76
CA LEU A 420 -20.06 16.38 11.50
C LEU A 420 -19.73 17.37 12.62
N THR A 421 -20.72 18.13 13.11
CA THR A 421 -20.53 19.09 14.20
C THR A 421 -20.11 18.39 15.50
N VAL A 422 -20.73 17.25 15.81
CA VAL A 422 -20.34 16.43 16.98
C VAL A 422 -18.91 15.91 16.82
N ALA A 423 -18.57 15.35 15.65
CA ALA A 423 -17.25 14.81 15.39
C ALA A 423 -16.13 15.86 15.47
N VAL A 424 -16.37 17.09 15.01
CA VAL A 424 -15.40 18.19 15.11
C VAL A 424 -15.12 18.54 16.58
N ARG A 425 -16.16 18.69 17.40
CA ARG A 425 -16.00 19.00 18.84
C ARG A 425 -15.27 17.89 19.60
N GLU A 426 -15.60 16.64 19.33
CA GLU A 426 -14.91 15.50 19.95
C GLU A 426 -13.44 15.41 19.51
N LEU A 427 -13.17 15.68 18.24
CA LEU A 427 -11.81 15.68 17.71
C LEU A 427 -10.96 16.80 18.34
N GLU A 428 -11.52 17.99 18.58
CA GLU A 428 -10.84 19.07 19.29
C GLU A 428 -10.42 18.65 20.70
N ILE A 429 -11.34 18.02 21.45
CA ILE A 429 -11.05 17.47 22.79
C ILE A 429 -9.95 16.42 22.70
N TYR A 430 -10.08 15.46 21.76
CA TYR A 430 -9.09 14.42 21.55
C TYR A 430 -7.69 15.00 21.25
N MET A 431 -7.61 16.00 20.38
CA MET A 431 -6.35 16.65 20.02
C MET A 431 -5.75 17.43 21.19
N SER A 432 -6.57 18.08 22.02
CA SER A 432 -6.12 18.75 23.24
C SER A 432 -5.49 17.76 24.22
N ASP A 433 -6.13 16.62 24.45
CA ASP A 433 -5.66 15.60 25.40
C ASP A 433 -4.36 14.90 24.95
N HIS A 434 -4.05 14.95 23.66
CA HIS A 434 -2.90 14.25 23.05
C HIS A 434 -1.80 15.20 22.56
N ALA A 435 -1.89 16.51 22.83
CA ALA A 435 -0.91 17.51 22.40
C ALA A 435 0.51 17.22 22.93
N ASP A 436 0.64 16.71 24.16
CA ASP A 436 1.93 16.43 24.81
C ASP A 436 2.61 15.13 24.36
N LYS A 437 1.92 14.28 23.58
CA LYS A 437 2.44 12.99 23.09
C LYS A 437 2.91 13.03 21.64
N ALA A 438 2.81 14.17 20.95
CA ALA A 438 3.19 14.32 19.54
C ALA A 438 4.72 14.39 19.29
N GLY A 439 5.50 13.69 20.12
CA GLY A 439 6.94 13.53 20.01
C GLY A 439 7.32 12.20 19.36
N ASP A 440 7.66 12.29 18.08
CA ASP A 440 8.64 11.46 17.36
C ASP A 440 8.25 10.06 16.80
N SER A 441 8.92 9.72 15.69
CA SER A 441 9.03 8.42 14.98
C SER A 441 8.20 8.11 13.70
N ASP A 442 7.78 9.08 12.88
CA ASP A 442 7.33 8.79 11.50
C ASP A 442 8.48 8.89 10.48
N LEU A 443 9.40 7.94 10.52
CA LEU A 443 10.30 7.66 9.38
C LEU A 443 9.62 6.61 8.48
N ASP A 444 8.81 7.07 7.52
CA ASP A 444 8.22 6.23 6.47
C ASP A 444 9.31 5.81 5.45
N GLU A 445 10.13 4.82 5.80
CA GLU A 445 11.09 4.19 4.90
C GLU A 445 10.48 3.11 3.99
N ASP A 446 9.20 3.20 3.63
CA ASP A 446 8.60 2.31 2.62
C ASP A 446 8.95 2.71 1.18
N GLY A 447 9.89 3.64 0.99
CA GLY A 447 10.48 3.98 -0.29
C GLY A 447 11.92 3.48 -0.42
N GLN A 448 12.15 2.43 -1.21
CA GLN A 448 13.47 2.22 -1.82
C GLN A 448 13.68 3.30 -2.89
N GLY A 449 13.97 4.52 -2.45
CA GLY A 449 14.25 5.63 -3.35
C GLY A 449 15.70 5.60 -3.82
N GLN A 450 15.93 5.31 -5.10
CA GLN A 450 17.16 5.73 -5.75
C GLN A 450 17.24 7.26 -5.71
N ARG A 451 18.27 7.80 -5.05
CA ARG A 451 18.62 9.21 -5.17
C ARG A 451 19.25 9.44 -6.55
N GLU A 452 18.45 9.82 -7.53
CA GLU A 452 18.97 10.36 -8.79
C GLU A 452 19.63 11.73 -8.52
N LYS A 453 20.94 11.82 -8.73
CA LYS A 453 21.69 13.08 -8.58
C LYS A 453 21.54 13.91 -9.85
N GLY A 454 20.74 14.97 -9.77
CA GLY A 454 20.87 16.13 -10.63
C GLY A 454 22.25 16.79 -10.43
N SER A 455 23.01 16.94 -11.51
CA SER A 455 24.30 17.62 -11.56
C SER A 455 24.21 19.04 -11.01
N ARG A 456 24.82 19.29 -9.84
CA ARG A 456 25.17 20.65 -9.39
C ARG A 456 26.68 20.78 -9.36
N LYS A 457 27.21 21.50 -10.36
CA LYS A 457 28.56 22.07 -10.35
C LYS A 457 28.72 22.92 -9.08
N LYS A 458 29.63 22.54 -8.19
CA LYS A 458 30.08 23.37 -7.08
C LYS A 458 30.84 24.57 -7.65
N ILE A 459 30.29 25.77 -7.48
CA ILE A 459 31.04 27.01 -7.61
C ILE A 459 31.65 27.30 -6.24
N ASP A 460 32.98 27.19 -6.17
CA ASP A 460 33.76 27.59 -5.00
C ASP A 460 33.67 29.11 -4.79
N LYS A 461 33.12 29.52 -3.65
CA LYS A 461 33.30 30.87 -3.11
C LYS A 461 34.21 30.80 -1.88
N LYS A 462 35.51 31.03 -2.12
CA LYS A 462 36.51 31.40 -1.10
C LYS A 462 36.10 32.72 -0.43
N LYS A 463 35.80 32.72 0.86
CA LYS A 463 35.86 33.92 1.71
C LYS A 463 37.16 33.89 2.53
N LYS A 464 38.02 34.87 2.25
CA LYS A 464 39.25 35.20 2.98
C LYS A 464 38.89 35.72 4.38
N LEU A 465 39.51 35.16 5.42
CA LEU A 465 39.64 35.77 6.74
C LEU A 465 41.07 36.29 6.86
N VAL A 466 41.22 37.59 7.09
CA VAL A 466 42.49 38.29 7.23
C VAL A 466 42.74 38.63 8.71
N GLY A 467 43.79 38.03 9.26
CA GLY A 467 44.86 38.71 10.01
C GLY A 467 44.54 39.41 11.33
N GLY A 468 44.85 38.74 12.44
CA GLY A 468 45.26 39.38 13.70
C GLY A 468 46.77 39.17 13.94
N LYS A 469 47.56 40.25 13.87
CA LYS A 469 49.01 40.26 14.17
C LYS A 469 49.24 40.52 15.67
N LYS A 470 49.99 39.62 16.33
CA LYS A 470 50.65 39.87 17.62
C LYS A 470 51.85 40.81 17.41
N LYS A 471 51.95 41.89 18.20
CA LYS A 471 53.16 42.71 18.38
C LYS A 471 53.93 42.20 19.61
N LEU A 472 55.18 41.79 19.42
CA LEU A 472 56.19 41.77 20.49
C LEU A 472 56.78 43.17 20.62
N VAL A 473 56.83 43.69 21.85
CA VAL A 473 57.50 44.94 22.21
C VAL A 473 59.00 44.66 22.39
N SER A 474 59.84 45.47 21.74
CA SER A 474 61.29 45.46 21.92
C SER A 474 61.76 46.71 22.65
N LYS A 475 62.83 46.51 23.42
CA LYS A 475 63.88 47.46 23.85
C LYS A 475 63.72 48.16 25.20
N LYS A 476 64.35 47.49 26.18
CA LYS A 476 65.55 47.92 26.93
C LYS A 476 65.52 49.32 27.53
N LYS A 477 65.28 49.29 28.85
CA LYS A 477 65.97 50.06 29.90
C LYS A 477 67.47 50.24 29.60
N LYS A 478 67.93 51.47 29.79
CA LYS A 478 69.17 51.82 30.47
C LYS A 478 68.80 52.94 31.43
N GLU A 479 68.97 52.71 32.72
CA GLU A 479 69.77 53.52 33.65
C GLU A 479 69.43 53.07 35.08
N ILE A 480 70.40 52.42 35.72
CA ILE A 480 71.26 52.99 36.77
C ILE A 480 70.48 53.11 38.10
N LYS A 481 70.67 52.06 38.91
CA LYS A 481 71.25 52.12 40.26
C LYS A 481 70.68 53.22 41.19
N ILE A 482 70.08 52.79 42.31
CA ILE A 482 70.54 53.02 43.70
C ILE A 482 69.34 53.12 44.67
N ILE A 483 69.46 52.31 45.73
CA ILE A 483 68.68 52.13 46.97
C ILE A 483 67.39 51.34 46.82
#